data_AF-A0A4R4MGR5-F1
#
_entry.id   AF-A0A4R4MGR5-F1
#
_cell.length_a   1.000
_cell.length_b   1.000
_cell.length_c   1.000
_cell.angle_alpha   90.00
_cell.angle_beta   90.00
_cell.angle_gamma   90.00
#
_symmetry.space_group_name_H-M   'P 1'
#
loop_
_entity.id
_entity.type
_entity.pdbx_description
1 polymer ?
#
loop_
_entity_poly.entity_id
_entity_poly.type
_entity_poly.pdbx_seq_one_letter_code
_entity_poly.pdbx_strand_id
1 'polypeptide(L)'
;MSAHGSSGFEAVLLVNLDRRKQELEDLCDALTSAPVGGTVTAPRPNPIDEEPQYGFRTATMWLSSWLTEAWQTSLDFLFDHANRVGKDDGEAREFIHIIGRLRTRFAHHLDRDDPKDRRTLEECYRWYRRACGASIPRDEEQWRRCQISLFESAERYLSQAIDIAHAIDRHQDSEYLRELWKDRLSKTGAVLDYQGLLQRAAGDLGHTKPDLRALEHRHQRRLDKRLALLPSGGNKDDAIGRHVERVILEETVALLPISAANVMERLQLPPGEAVATALRLAQVIQELHPADLNRANLLELLADAWQHLGTRSSSC
;
A
#
# COMPACT_ATOMS: atom_id res chain seq x y z
N MET A 1 -27.84 -25.71 -26.30
CA MET A 1 -27.23 -25.21 -27.54
C MET A 1 -27.29 -23.69 -27.46
N SER A 2 -26.25 -22.88 -27.20
CA SER A 2 -24.79 -23.04 -27.29
C SER A 2 -24.11 -22.21 -26.19
N ALA A 3 -23.88 -22.78 -24.99
CA ALA A 3 -23.21 -22.08 -23.89
C ALA A 3 -21.68 -22.31 -23.84
N HIS A 4 -21.14 -23.19 -24.70
CA HIS A 4 -19.70 -23.54 -24.69
C HIS A 4 -18.83 -22.66 -25.61
N GLY A 5 -19.42 -21.75 -26.38
CA GLY A 5 -18.66 -20.85 -27.25
C GLY A 5 -18.18 -19.57 -26.54
N SER A 6 -18.83 -19.17 -25.44
CA SER A 6 -18.55 -17.87 -24.83
C SER A 6 -17.38 -17.87 -23.86
N SER A 7 -17.15 -18.95 -23.08
CA SER A 7 -16.09 -18.99 -22.05
C SER A 7 -14.66 -18.93 -22.62
N GLY A 8 -14.51 -19.21 -23.92
CA GLY A 8 -13.22 -19.10 -24.60
C GLY A 8 -12.76 -17.66 -24.77
N PHE A 9 -13.68 -16.70 -24.86
CA PHE A 9 -13.30 -15.32 -25.16
C PHE A 9 -12.64 -14.62 -23.95
N GLU A 10 -13.16 -14.80 -22.74
CA GLU A 10 -12.56 -14.22 -21.53
C GLU A 10 -11.19 -14.86 -21.24
N ALA A 11 -11.03 -16.15 -21.54
CA ALA A 11 -9.74 -16.83 -21.42
C ALA A 11 -8.70 -16.22 -22.37
N VAL A 12 -9.09 -15.90 -23.61
CA VAL A 12 -8.21 -15.22 -24.57
C VAL A 12 -7.84 -13.82 -24.09
N LEU A 13 -8.79 -13.04 -23.57
CA LEU A 13 -8.51 -11.72 -23.02
C LEU A 13 -7.55 -11.78 -21.83
N LEU A 14 -7.72 -12.75 -20.93
CA LEU A 14 -6.83 -12.92 -19.79
C LEU A 14 -5.41 -13.32 -20.21
N VAL A 15 -5.26 -14.18 -21.22
CA VAL A 15 -3.96 -14.52 -21.83
C VAL A 15 -3.32 -13.28 -22.47
N ASN A 16 -4.11 -12.43 -23.15
CA ASN A 16 -3.61 -11.18 -23.69
C ASN A 16 -3.11 -10.23 -22.58
N LEU A 17 -3.82 -10.15 -21.46
CA LEU A 17 -3.40 -9.38 -20.29
C LEU A 17 -2.07 -9.89 -19.72
N ASP A 18 -1.91 -11.21 -19.57
CA ASP A 18 -0.65 -11.79 -19.11
C ASP A 18 0.50 -11.49 -20.07
N ARG A 19 0.24 -11.53 -21.39
CA ARG A 19 1.23 -11.16 -22.40
C ARG A 19 1.63 -9.69 -22.29
N ARG A 20 0.66 -8.78 -22.13
CA ARG A 20 0.93 -7.35 -21.95
C ARG A 20 1.63 -7.05 -20.64
N LYS A 21 1.30 -7.78 -19.57
CA LYS A 21 2.02 -7.74 -18.30
C LYS A 21 3.49 -8.07 -18.51
N GLN A 22 3.79 -9.21 -19.14
CA GLN A 22 5.17 -9.64 -19.38
C GLN A 22 5.92 -8.65 -20.27
N GLU A 23 5.29 -8.16 -21.34
CA GLU A 23 5.88 -7.15 -22.22
C GLU A 23 6.25 -5.87 -21.46
N LEU A 24 5.36 -5.40 -20.57
CA LEU A 24 5.63 -4.24 -19.74
C LEU A 24 6.73 -4.54 -18.70
N GLU A 25 6.74 -5.73 -18.08
CA GLU A 25 7.80 -6.22 -17.19
C GLU A 25 9.17 -6.14 -17.87
N ASP A 26 9.31 -6.78 -19.02
CA ASP A 26 10.56 -6.85 -19.76
C ASP A 26 11.07 -5.45 -20.15
N LEU A 27 10.15 -4.58 -20.60
CA LEU A 27 10.49 -3.22 -20.99
C LEU A 27 10.93 -2.38 -19.79
N CYS A 28 10.20 -2.45 -18.69
CA CYS A 28 10.52 -1.65 -17.51
C CYS A 28 11.81 -2.15 -16.82
N ASP A 29 12.04 -3.47 -16.79
CA ASP A 29 13.29 -4.06 -16.31
C ASP A 29 14.48 -3.64 -17.19
N ALA A 30 14.31 -3.60 -18.51
CA ALA A 30 15.35 -3.10 -19.43
C ALA A 30 15.67 -1.61 -19.21
N LEU A 31 14.67 -0.79 -18.88
CA LEU A 31 14.84 0.64 -18.66
C LEU A 31 15.45 0.98 -17.30
N THR A 32 15.10 0.20 -16.26
CA THR A 32 15.42 0.52 -14.87
C THR A 32 16.47 -0.39 -14.25
N SER A 33 16.71 -1.57 -14.82
CA SER A 33 17.58 -2.61 -14.24
C SER A 33 17.20 -2.98 -12.80
N ALA A 34 15.93 -2.82 -12.43
CA ALA A 34 15.39 -3.08 -11.12
C ALA A 34 13.99 -3.71 -11.26
N PRO A 35 13.54 -4.52 -10.29
CA PRO A 35 12.17 -5.02 -10.29
C PRO A 35 11.15 -3.87 -10.28
N VAL A 36 10.21 -3.94 -11.22
CA VAL A 36 9.26 -2.85 -11.48
C VAL A 36 7.95 -2.96 -10.70
N GLY A 37 7.75 -4.07 -10.00
CA GLY A 37 6.59 -4.29 -9.13
C GLY A 37 6.85 -5.33 -8.05
N GLY A 38 6.03 -5.30 -7.01
CA GLY A 38 6.02 -6.28 -5.92
C GLY A 38 5.19 -7.53 -6.22
N THR A 39 5.00 -8.37 -5.20
CA THR A 39 4.16 -9.57 -5.29
C THR A 39 2.68 -9.22 -5.33
N VAL A 40 1.93 -9.85 -6.25
CA VAL A 40 0.46 -9.78 -6.30
C VAL A 40 -0.12 -10.81 -5.31
N THR A 41 -0.92 -10.35 -4.35
CA THR A 41 -1.47 -11.22 -3.30
C THR A 41 -2.84 -11.82 -3.66
N ALA A 42 -3.58 -11.18 -4.55
CA ALA A 42 -4.87 -11.66 -5.01
C ALA A 42 -4.73 -12.80 -6.04
N PRO A 43 -5.59 -13.84 -5.96
CA PRO A 43 -5.55 -14.95 -6.90
C PRO A 43 -5.89 -14.49 -8.32
N ARG A 44 -5.17 -15.03 -9.31
CA ARG A 44 -5.48 -14.80 -10.73
C ARG A 44 -6.86 -15.42 -11.05
N PRO A 45 -7.75 -14.71 -11.75
CA PRO A 45 -9.07 -15.24 -12.09
C PRO A 45 -8.98 -16.44 -13.03
N ASN A 46 -9.92 -17.38 -12.91
CA ASN A 46 -10.09 -18.48 -13.86
C ASN A 46 -11.45 -18.38 -14.57
N PRO A 47 -11.51 -17.84 -15.81
CA PRO A 47 -12.77 -17.62 -16.51
C PRO A 47 -13.49 -18.90 -16.98
N ILE A 48 -12.83 -20.07 -16.92
CA ILE A 48 -13.40 -21.34 -17.41
C ILE A 48 -14.31 -21.98 -16.34
N ASP A 49 -13.89 -21.93 -15.07
CA ASP A 49 -14.50 -22.72 -13.98
C ASP A 49 -15.30 -21.85 -12.99
N GLU A 50 -15.40 -20.54 -13.23
CA GLU A 50 -16.03 -19.60 -12.31
C GLU A 50 -17.38 -19.09 -12.82
N GLU A 51 -18.36 -18.98 -11.91
CA GLU A 51 -19.59 -18.23 -12.19
C GLU A 51 -19.24 -16.77 -12.57
N PRO A 52 -19.86 -16.18 -13.60
CA PRO A 52 -19.45 -14.86 -14.12
C PRO A 52 -19.42 -13.74 -13.08
N GLN A 53 -20.33 -13.76 -12.10
CA GLN A 53 -20.32 -12.78 -11.01
C GLN A 53 -19.07 -12.91 -10.12
N TYR A 54 -18.73 -14.15 -9.76
CA TYR A 54 -17.53 -14.44 -8.99
C TYR A 54 -16.27 -14.11 -9.81
N GLY A 55 -16.22 -14.52 -11.07
CA GLY A 55 -15.14 -14.19 -12.01
C GLY A 55 -14.91 -12.69 -12.15
N PHE A 56 -15.97 -11.89 -12.27
CA PHE A 56 -15.85 -10.43 -12.30
C PHE A 56 -15.29 -9.85 -11.00
N ARG A 57 -15.73 -10.35 -9.84
CA ARG A 57 -15.23 -9.92 -8.53
C ARG A 57 -13.76 -10.28 -8.36
N THR A 58 -13.38 -11.53 -8.66
CA THR A 58 -12.00 -12.01 -8.59
C THR A 58 -11.09 -11.21 -9.51
N ALA A 59 -11.51 -10.98 -10.75
CA ALA A 59 -10.80 -10.13 -11.70
C ALA A 59 -10.60 -8.70 -11.18
N THR A 60 -11.62 -8.10 -10.57
CA THR A 60 -11.52 -6.76 -9.98
C THR A 60 -10.46 -6.72 -8.86
N MET A 61 -10.49 -7.69 -7.95
CA MET A 61 -9.56 -7.77 -6.82
C MET A 61 -8.13 -8.03 -7.31
N TRP A 62 -7.97 -8.94 -8.28
CA TRP A 62 -6.70 -9.26 -8.91
C TRP A 62 -6.09 -8.04 -9.62
N LEU A 63 -6.84 -7.39 -10.51
CA LEU A 63 -6.37 -6.20 -11.22
C LEU A 63 -6.04 -5.05 -10.27
N SER A 64 -6.85 -4.82 -9.22
CA SER A 64 -6.50 -3.80 -8.24
C SER A 64 -5.24 -4.16 -7.45
N SER A 65 -5.11 -5.38 -6.95
CA SER A 65 -3.90 -5.79 -6.22
C SER A 65 -2.66 -5.67 -7.11
N TRP A 66 -2.77 -6.07 -8.37
CA TRP A 66 -1.69 -5.93 -9.32
C TRP A 66 -1.38 -4.46 -9.64
N LEU A 67 -2.32 -3.72 -10.23
CA LEU A 67 -2.05 -2.40 -10.80
C LEU A 67 -1.91 -1.29 -9.75
N THR A 68 -2.61 -1.40 -8.62
CA THR A 68 -2.67 -0.32 -7.61
C THR A 68 -1.91 -0.63 -6.32
N GLU A 69 -1.39 -1.84 -6.15
CA GLU A 69 -0.55 -2.18 -4.99
C GLU A 69 0.83 -2.64 -5.44
N ALA A 70 0.90 -3.74 -6.20
CA ALA A 70 2.18 -4.31 -6.61
C ALA A 70 2.94 -3.41 -7.59
N TRP A 71 2.23 -2.78 -8.53
CA TRP A 71 2.82 -2.03 -9.64
C TRP A 71 2.66 -0.51 -9.56
N GLN A 72 2.08 -0.03 -8.45
CA GLN A 72 1.68 1.37 -8.31
C GLN A 72 2.82 2.33 -8.64
N THR A 73 4.01 2.11 -8.09
CA THR A 73 5.14 3.03 -8.28
C THR A 73 5.55 3.19 -9.74
N SER A 74 5.62 2.09 -10.49
CA SER A 74 6.01 2.09 -11.90
C SER A 74 4.92 2.70 -12.78
N LEU A 75 3.67 2.29 -12.56
CA LEU A 75 2.54 2.82 -13.34
C LEU A 75 2.32 4.31 -13.07
N ASP A 76 2.36 4.74 -11.80
CA ASP A 76 2.29 6.15 -11.46
C ASP A 76 3.43 6.92 -12.12
N PHE A 77 4.67 6.39 -12.11
CA PHE A 77 5.78 7.05 -12.78
C PHE A 77 5.54 7.25 -14.27
N LEU A 78 5.07 6.21 -14.97
CA LEU A 78 4.75 6.28 -16.40
C LEU A 78 3.68 7.35 -16.66
N PHE A 79 2.54 7.27 -15.96
CA PHE A 79 1.43 8.18 -16.20
C PHE A 79 1.70 9.63 -15.74
N ASP A 80 2.48 9.82 -14.66
CA ASP A 80 2.97 11.16 -14.25
C ASP A 80 3.80 11.84 -15.35
N HIS A 81 4.46 11.06 -16.21
CA HIS A 81 5.33 11.55 -17.28
C HIS A 81 4.73 11.42 -18.68
N ALA A 82 3.50 10.92 -18.82
CA ALA A 82 2.83 10.73 -20.13
C ALA A 82 2.83 12.03 -20.95
N ASN A 83 2.39 13.14 -20.36
CA ASN A 83 2.35 14.45 -21.02
C ASN A 83 3.74 14.95 -21.44
N ARG A 84 4.78 14.66 -20.64
CA ARG A 84 6.16 15.05 -20.96
C ARG A 84 6.66 14.35 -22.22
N VAL A 85 6.21 13.14 -22.47
CA VAL A 85 6.54 12.36 -23.68
C VAL A 85 5.47 12.42 -24.76
N GLY A 86 4.54 13.38 -24.68
CA GLY A 86 3.51 13.62 -25.70
C GLY A 86 2.43 12.55 -25.77
N LYS A 87 2.14 11.85 -24.67
CA LYS A 87 1.08 10.84 -24.55
C LYS A 87 -0.07 11.35 -23.68
N ASP A 88 -1.30 11.05 -24.08
CA ASP A 88 -2.50 11.27 -23.25
C ASP A 88 -2.71 10.08 -22.31
N ASP A 89 -3.07 10.39 -21.05
CA ASP A 89 -3.33 9.41 -20.00
C ASP A 89 -4.77 9.47 -19.45
N GLY A 90 -5.66 10.23 -20.08
CA GLY A 90 -7.03 10.44 -19.60
C GLY A 90 -7.82 9.13 -19.42
N GLU A 91 -7.78 8.24 -20.41
CA GLU A 91 -8.45 6.94 -20.33
C GLU A 91 -7.84 6.05 -19.22
N ALA A 92 -6.52 6.04 -19.11
CA ALA A 92 -5.84 5.27 -18.08
C ALA A 92 -6.21 5.72 -16.66
N ARG A 93 -6.27 7.04 -16.43
CA ARG A 93 -6.72 7.62 -15.16
C ARG A 93 -8.18 7.27 -14.84
N GLU A 94 -9.07 7.30 -15.84
CA GLU A 94 -10.45 6.86 -15.64
C GLU A 94 -10.52 5.38 -15.25
N PHE A 95 -9.72 4.53 -15.89
CA PHE A 95 -9.67 3.10 -15.59
C PHE A 95 -9.19 2.81 -14.17
N ILE A 96 -8.09 3.43 -13.72
CA ILE A 96 -7.60 3.26 -12.34
C ILE A 96 -8.56 3.84 -11.31
N HIS A 97 -9.24 4.94 -11.64
CA HIS A 97 -10.29 5.46 -10.79
C HIS A 97 -11.41 4.43 -10.62
N ILE A 98 -11.91 3.84 -11.71
CA ILE A 98 -13.03 2.91 -11.63
C ILE A 98 -12.67 1.56 -11.00
N ILE A 99 -11.47 1.02 -11.22
CA ILE A 99 -11.03 -0.22 -10.55
C ILE A 99 -10.99 -0.01 -9.02
N GLY A 100 -10.55 1.16 -8.56
CA GLY A 100 -10.55 1.51 -7.14
C GLY A 100 -11.97 1.55 -6.56
N ARG A 101 -12.95 2.11 -7.29
CA ARG A 101 -14.36 2.12 -6.87
C ARG A 101 -14.98 0.73 -6.84
N LEU A 102 -14.75 -0.07 -7.88
CA LEU A 102 -15.24 -1.44 -7.96
C LEU A 102 -14.67 -2.31 -6.83
N ARG A 103 -13.36 -2.21 -6.56
CA ARG A 103 -12.74 -2.89 -5.40
C ARG A 103 -13.39 -2.43 -4.10
N THR A 104 -13.57 -1.12 -3.90
CA THR A 104 -14.15 -0.58 -2.67
C THR A 104 -15.54 -1.18 -2.44
N ARG A 105 -16.37 -1.24 -3.48
CA ARG A 105 -17.70 -1.86 -3.45
C ARG A 105 -17.67 -3.34 -3.06
N PHE A 106 -16.65 -4.10 -3.45
CA PHE A 106 -16.58 -5.55 -3.17
C PHE A 106 -15.86 -5.91 -1.87
N ALA A 107 -15.04 -5.00 -1.35
CA ALA A 107 -14.23 -5.20 -0.14
C ALA A 107 -14.84 -4.55 1.11
N HIS A 108 -15.70 -3.54 0.95
CA HIS A 108 -16.27 -2.77 2.06
C HIS A 108 -17.79 -2.80 2.06
N HIS A 109 -18.36 -2.68 3.26
CA HIS A 109 -19.78 -2.41 3.44
C HIS A 109 -20.01 -0.90 3.24
N LEU A 110 -20.54 -0.53 2.07
CA LEU A 110 -20.80 0.87 1.72
C LEU A 110 -22.11 1.35 2.35
N ASP A 111 -22.03 2.44 3.12
CA ASP A 111 -23.20 3.10 3.70
C ASP A 111 -23.87 4.02 2.67
N ARG A 112 -25.20 3.93 2.52
CA ARG A 112 -25.94 4.76 1.55
C ARG A 112 -26.20 6.17 2.07
N ASP A 113 -26.16 6.36 3.38
CA ASP A 113 -26.37 7.65 4.02
C ASP A 113 -25.07 8.47 4.04
N ASP A 114 -23.91 7.83 3.93
CA ASP A 114 -22.63 8.50 3.75
C ASP A 114 -22.47 9.03 2.30
N PRO A 115 -22.19 10.34 2.11
CA PRO A 115 -22.06 10.93 0.77
C PRO A 115 -20.92 10.34 -0.09
N LYS A 116 -19.82 9.89 0.51
CA LYS A 116 -18.65 9.36 -0.21
C LYS A 116 -18.93 7.94 -0.70
N ASP A 117 -19.58 7.13 0.11
CA ASP A 117 -19.98 5.77 -0.23
C ASP A 117 -21.11 5.77 -1.29
N ARG A 118 -22.10 6.67 -1.15
CA ARG A 118 -23.11 6.90 -2.20
C ARG A 118 -22.48 7.27 -3.54
N ARG A 119 -21.51 8.19 -3.56
CA ARG A 119 -20.78 8.55 -4.80
C ARG A 119 -20.05 7.35 -5.40
N THR A 120 -19.42 6.52 -4.56
CA THR A 120 -18.76 5.29 -5.00
C THR A 120 -19.75 4.34 -5.68
N LEU A 121 -20.95 4.15 -5.10
CA LEU A 121 -22.01 3.32 -5.69
C LEU A 121 -22.49 3.88 -7.03
N GLU A 122 -22.73 5.20 -7.13
CA GLU A 122 -23.16 5.86 -8.35
C GLU A 122 -22.15 5.70 -9.50
N GLU A 123 -20.85 5.85 -9.20
CA GLU A 123 -19.77 5.65 -10.18
C GLU A 123 -19.73 4.19 -10.66
N CYS A 124 -19.87 3.21 -9.76
CA CYS A 124 -20.00 1.79 -10.13
C CYS A 124 -21.24 1.54 -11.01
N TYR A 125 -22.41 2.09 -10.66
CA TYR A 125 -23.64 1.91 -11.43
C TYR A 125 -23.53 2.51 -12.84
N ARG A 126 -22.88 3.67 -12.97
CA ARG A 126 -22.59 4.28 -14.27
C ARG A 126 -21.67 3.38 -15.10
N TRP A 127 -20.64 2.80 -14.48
CA TRP A 127 -19.76 1.88 -15.18
C TRP A 127 -20.48 0.59 -15.61
N TYR A 128 -21.30 -0.04 -14.75
CA TYR A 128 -22.10 -1.21 -15.14
C TYR A 128 -23.01 -0.91 -16.33
N ARG A 129 -23.66 0.25 -16.33
CA ARG A 129 -24.54 0.65 -17.44
C ARG A 129 -23.78 0.76 -18.76
N ARG A 130 -22.53 1.24 -18.74
CA ARG A 130 -21.66 1.27 -19.93
C ARG A 130 -21.20 -0.14 -20.34
N ALA A 131 -20.83 -0.98 -19.37
CA ALA A 131 -20.26 -2.30 -19.61
C ALA A 131 -21.27 -3.35 -20.08
N CYS A 132 -22.48 -3.39 -19.49
CA CYS A 132 -23.48 -4.42 -19.79
C CYS A 132 -24.90 -3.89 -20.05
N GLY A 133 -25.10 -2.57 -20.06
CA GLY A 133 -26.40 -1.94 -20.27
C GLY A 133 -27.29 -1.83 -19.03
N ALA A 134 -26.92 -2.45 -17.91
CA ALA A 134 -27.71 -2.45 -16.67
C ALA A 134 -27.05 -1.61 -15.57
N SER A 135 -27.85 -0.94 -14.72
CA SER A 135 -27.32 -0.20 -13.57
C SER A 135 -26.73 -1.12 -12.50
N ILE A 136 -27.24 -2.34 -12.41
CA ILE A 136 -26.73 -3.43 -11.57
C ILE A 136 -26.90 -4.71 -12.39
N PRO A 137 -25.84 -5.48 -12.66
CA PRO A 137 -25.96 -6.75 -13.37
C PRO A 137 -26.85 -7.73 -12.60
N ARG A 138 -27.78 -8.41 -13.28
CA ARG A 138 -28.79 -9.30 -12.67
C ARG A 138 -28.69 -10.75 -13.08
N ASP A 139 -28.06 -11.02 -14.20
CA ASP A 139 -27.94 -12.35 -14.80
C ASP A 139 -26.49 -12.62 -15.20
N GLU A 140 -26.19 -13.89 -15.49
CA GLU A 140 -24.86 -14.35 -15.87
C GLU A 140 -24.29 -13.61 -17.08
N GLU A 141 -25.13 -13.30 -18.07
CA GLU A 141 -24.72 -12.61 -19.29
C GLU A 141 -24.32 -11.15 -19.04
N GLN A 142 -25.03 -10.45 -18.16
CA GLN A 142 -24.66 -9.10 -17.75
C GLN A 142 -23.34 -9.09 -16.95
N TRP A 143 -23.15 -10.06 -16.05
CA TRP A 143 -21.88 -10.20 -15.31
C TRP A 143 -20.72 -10.55 -16.24
N ARG A 144 -20.96 -11.44 -17.21
CA ARG A 144 -19.98 -11.81 -18.24
C ARG A 144 -19.53 -10.60 -19.05
N ARG A 145 -20.48 -9.78 -19.53
CA ARG A 145 -20.17 -8.53 -20.25
C ARG A 145 -19.40 -7.53 -19.39
N CYS A 146 -19.69 -7.44 -18.09
CA CYS A 146 -18.88 -6.66 -17.17
C CYS A 146 -17.44 -7.19 -17.07
N GLN A 147 -17.26 -8.51 -16.97
CA GLN A 147 -15.92 -9.13 -16.92
C GLN A 147 -15.12 -8.88 -18.19
N ILE A 148 -15.73 -9.07 -19.36
CA ILE A 148 -15.13 -8.77 -20.66
C ILE A 148 -14.69 -7.30 -20.73
N SER A 149 -15.62 -6.37 -20.44
CA SER A 149 -15.34 -4.93 -20.49
C SER A 149 -14.23 -4.52 -19.51
N LEU A 150 -14.13 -5.18 -18.36
CA LEU A 150 -13.05 -4.97 -17.39
C LEU A 150 -11.70 -5.39 -17.97
N PHE A 151 -11.61 -6.58 -18.58
CA PHE A 151 -10.38 -7.07 -19.18
C PHE A 151 -9.93 -6.24 -20.39
N GLU A 152 -10.87 -5.85 -21.26
CA GLU A 152 -10.55 -4.97 -22.39
C GLU A 152 -10.05 -3.60 -21.92
N SER A 153 -10.63 -3.05 -20.85
CA SER A 153 -10.17 -1.77 -20.29
C SER A 153 -8.78 -1.90 -19.65
N ALA A 154 -8.50 -3.02 -18.99
CA ALA A 154 -7.17 -3.33 -18.46
C ALA A 154 -6.14 -3.50 -19.59
N GLU A 155 -6.51 -4.11 -20.71
CA GLU A 155 -5.60 -4.28 -21.85
C GLU A 155 -5.24 -2.93 -22.48
N ARG A 156 -6.22 -2.03 -22.64
CA ARG A 156 -5.99 -0.66 -23.12
C ARG A 156 -5.09 0.12 -22.16
N TYR A 157 -5.35 0.01 -20.84
CA TYR A 157 -4.51 0.62 -19.82
C TYR A 157 -3.04 0.17 -19.91
N LEU A 158 -2.79 -1.14 -20.03
CA LEU A 158 -1.43 -1.67 -20.15
C LEU A 158 -0.77 -1.29 -21.48
N SER A 159 -1.54 -1.27 -22.57
CA SER A 159 -1.03 -0.83 -23.88
C SER A 159 -0.59 0.64 -23.83
N GLN A 160 -1.33 1.50 -23.15
CA GLN A 160 -0.92 2.90 -22.92
C GLN A 160 0.35 2.98 -22.07
N ALA A 161 0.47 2.18 -21.01
CA ALA A 161 1.68 2.12 -20.19
C ALA A 161 2.92 1.69 -21.01
N ILE A 162 2.80 0.66 -21.85
CA ILE A 162 3.85 0.19 -22.77
C ILE A 162 4.25 1.30 -23.76
N ASP A 163 3.26 1.97 -24.35
CA ASP A 163 3.47 3.08 -25.28
C ASP A 163 4.22 4.25 -24.62
N ILE A 164 3.89 4.57 -23.37
CA ILE A 164 4.58 5.60 -22.59
C ILE A 164 6.01 5.16 -22.27
N ALA A 165 6.23 3.92 -21.85
CA ALA A 165 7.56 3.39 -21.56
C ALA A 165 8.47 3.45 -22.81
N HIS A 166 7.97 3.04 -23.99
CA HIS A 166 8.68 3.21 -25.26
C HIS A 166 8.88 4.68 -25.67
N ALA A 167 8.00 5.58 -25.27
CA ALA A 167 8.16 7.00 -25.53
C ALA A 167 9.25 7.61 -24.63
N ILE A 168 9.31 7.21 -23.35
CA ILE A 168 10.38 7.56 -22.40
C ILE A 168 11.73 7.07 -22.92
N ASP A 169 11.79 5.83 -23.40
CA ASP A 169 13.01 5.23 -23.95
C ASP A 169 13.62 6.08 -25.08
N ARG A 170 12.77 6.59 -25.97
CA ARG A 170 13.14 7.37 -27.15
C ARG A 170 13.19 8.88 -26.90
N HIS A 171 12.84 9.34 -25.70
CA HIS A 171 12.80 10.76 -25.37
C HIS A 171 14.23 11.32 -25.24
N GLN A 172 14.43 12.61 -25.57
CA GLN A 172 15.74 13.26 -25.45
C GLN A 172 16.30 13.26 -24.00
N ASP A 173 15.40 13.22 -23.02
CA ASP A 173 15.73 13.16 -21.59
C ASP A 173 15.68 11.73 -21.02
N SER A 174 15.79 10.69 -21.85
CA SER A 174 15.56 9.30 -21.44
C SER A 174 16.44 8.86 -20.27
N GLU A 175 17.73 9.21 -20.28
CA GLU A 175 18.66 8.90 -19.18
C GLU A 175 18.20 9.52 -17.86
N TYR A 176 17.82 10.80 -17.88
CA TYR A 176 17.32 11.49 -16.70
C TYR A 176 16.03 10.85 -16.16
N LEU A 177 15.09 10.52 -17.05
CA LEU A 177 13.82 9.89 -16.67
C LEU A 177 14.04 8.49 -16.09
N ARG A 178 14.95 7.70 -16.66
CA ARG A 178 15.31 6.38 -16.14
C ARG A 178 15.94 6.47 -14.75
N GLU A 179 16.87 7.39 -14.53
CA GLU A 179 17.47 7.59 -13.20
C GLU A 179 16.45 8.09 -12.17
N LEU A 180 15.52 8.96 -12.57
CA LEU A 180 14.42 9.39 -11.71
C LEU A 180 13.49 8.21 -11.36
N TRP A 181 13.22 7.33 -12.32
CA TRP A 181 12.42 6.13 -12.10
C TRP A 181 13.13 5.16 -11.14
N LYS A 182 14.42 4.89 -11.37
CA LYS A 182 15.25 4.06 -10.48
C LYS A 182 15.28 4.63 -9.06
N ASP A 183 15.42 5.94 -8.90
CA ASP A 183 15.36 6.59 -7.58
C ASP A 183 14.01 6.32 -6.89
N ARG A 184 12.90 6.40 -7.64
CA ARG A 184 11.56 6.11 -7.12
C ARG A 184 11.41 4.62 -6.73
N LEU A 185 11.86 3.69 -7.58
CA LEU A 185 11.80 2.25 -7.31
C LEU A 185 12.65 1.82 -6.12
N SER A 186 13.83 2.42 -5.95
CA SER A 186 14.74 2.14 -4.81
C SER A 186 14.12 2.44 -3.44
N LYS A 187 12.99 3.16 -3.40
CA LYS A 187 12.25 3.52 -2.18
C LYS A 187 11.06 2.61 -1.92
N THR A 188 10.90 1.53 -2.71
CA THR A 188 9.76 0.60 -2.62
C THR A 188 10.17 -0.75 -2.08
N GLY A 189 9.23 -1.45 -1.44
CA GLY A 189 9.41 -2.84 -1.02
C GLY A 189 9.70 -3.83 -2.15
N ALA A 190 9.57 -3.46 -3.43
CA ALA A 190 9.96 -4.33 -4.55
C ALA A 190 11.49 -4.45 -4.69
N VAL A 191 12.23 -3.42 -4.24
CA VAL A 191 13.70 -3.38 -4.33
C VAL A 191 14.34 -3.55 -2.95
N LEU A 192 13.67 -3.10 -1.89
CA LEU A 192 14.22 -3.15 -0.53
C LEU A 192 14.08 -4.54 0.10
N ASP A 193 15.19 -5.10 0.55
CA ASP A 193 15.21 -6.28 1.42
C ASP A 193 14.75 -5.91 2.85
N TYR A 194 13.43 -5.74 3.01
CA TYR A 194 12.87 -5.29 4.27
C TYR A 194 13.06 -6.30 5.41
N GLN A 195 12.96 -7.60 5.10
CA GLN A 195 13.20 -8.65 6.09
C GLN A 195 14.64 -8.64 6.57
N GLY A 196 15.61 -8.51 5.67
CA GLY A 196 17.03 -8.40 6.03
C GLY A 196 17.33 -7.12 6.83
N LEU A 197 16.65 -6.02 6.53
CA LEU A 197 16.74 -4.78 7.32
C LEU A 197 16.17 -4.96 8.74
N LEU A 198 14.96 -5.51 8.86
CA LEU A 198 14.35 -5.79 10.17
C LEU A 198 15.18 -6.78 10.97
N GLN A 199 15.72 -7.84 10.35
CA GLN A 199 16.54 -8.84 11.02
C GLN A 199 17.83 -8.23 11.59
N ARG A 200 18.49 -7.35 10.83
CA ARG A 200 19.69 -6.65 11.30
C ARG A 200 19.36 -5.71 12.46
N ALA A 201 18.39 -4.82 12.28
CA ALA A 201 17.99 -3.88 13.32
C ALA A 201 17.50 -4.59 14.59
N ALA A 202 16.81 -5.73 14.47
CA ALA A 202 16.41 -6.54 15.60
C ALA A 202 17.64 -7.13 16.33
N GLY A 203 18.63 -7.60 15.58
CA GLY A 203 19.90 -8.06 16.13
C GLY A 203 20.63 -6.95 16.88
N ASP A 204 20.72 -5.76 16.29
CA ASP A 204 21.38 -4.59 16.89
C ASP A 204 20.67 -4.11 18.17
N LEU A 205 19.34 -4.25 18.22
CA LEU A 205 18.51 -3.95 19.40
C LEU A 205 18.43 -5.11 20.41
N GLY A 206 19.11 -6.24 20.16
CA GLY A 206 19.13 -7.40 21.07
C GLY A 206 17.84 -8.26 21.05
N HIS A 207 16.96 -8.07 20.08
CA HIS A 207 15.76 -8.89 19.89
C HIS A 207 16.08 -10.19 19.15
N THR A 208 16.02 -11.31 19.86
CA THR A 208 16.50 -12.61 19.34
C THR A 208 15.48 -13.38 18.50
N LYS A 209 14.18 -13.07 18.60
CA LYS A 209 13.11 -13.80 17.88
C LYS A 209 11.88 -12.93 17.50
N PRO A 210 12.05 -11.80 16.81
CA PRO A 210 10.90 -11.05 16.29
C PRO A 210 10.15 -11.85 15.22
N ASP A 211 8.82 -11.74 15.18
CA ASP A 211 8.04 -12.18 14.02
C ASP A 211 8.19 -11.15 12.89
N LEU A 212 9.27 -11.28 12.13
CA LEU A 212 9.63 -10.35 11.06
C LEU A 212 8.55 -10.23 9.98
N ARG A 213 7.83 -11.32 9.68
CA ARG A 213 6.77 -11.33 8.67
C ARG A 213 5.56 -10.54 9.14
N ALA A 214 5.16 -10.71 10.40
CA ALA A 214 4.08 -9.93 10.97
C ALA A 214 4.44 -8.44 11.11
N LEU A 215 5.70 -8.11 11.40
CA LEU A 215 6.20 -6.74 11.42
C LEU A 215 6.16 -6.11 10.03
N GLU A 216 6.69 -6.82 9.03
CA GLU A 216 6.64 -6.41 7.63
C GLU A 216 5.22 -6.11 7.16
N HIS A 217 4.32 -7.09 7.28
CA HIS A 217 2.96 -6.91 6.79
C HIS A 217 2.23 -5.73 7.45
N ARG A 218 2.50 -5.45 8.74
CA ARG A 218 1.86 -4.35 9.48
C ARG A 218 2.44 -2.97 9.13
N HIS A 219 3.76 -2.88 8.91
CA HIS A 219 4.46 -1.59 8.81
C HIS A 219 4.92 -1.22 7.40
N GLN A 220 4.93 -2.15 6.44
CA GLN A 220 5.39 -1.92 5.06
C GLN A 220 4.75 -0.68 4.43
N ARG A 221 3.41 -0.56 4.48
CA ARG A 221 2.69 0.61 3.90
C ARG A 221 3.11 1.94 4.54
N ARG A 222 3.44 1.95 5.83
CA ARG A 222 3.86 3.17 6.54
C ARG A 222 5.31 3.52 6.22
N LEU A 223 6.15 2.51 6.05
CA LEU A 223 7.52 2.66 5.57
C LEU A 223 7.52 3.22 4.14
N ASP A 224 6.83 2.59 3.20
CA ASP A 224 6.79 3.01 1.79
C ASP A 224 6.41 4.50 1.68
N LYS A 225 5.38 4.92 2.43
CA LYS A 225 4.97 6.34 2.51
C LYS A 225 6.06 7.27 3.03
N ARG A 226 6.85 6.85 4.03
CA ARG A 226 7.94 7.67 4.57
C ARG A 226 9.15 7.69 3.64
N LEU A 227 9.48 6.56 3.02
CA LEU A 227 10.58 6.48 2.05
C LEU A 227 10.30 7.31 0.80
N ALA A 228 9.04 7.34 0.34
CA ALA A 228 8.61 8.21 -0.75
C ALA A 228 8.83 9.71 -0.47
N LEU A 229 8.89 10.13 0.81
CA LEU A 229 9.14 11.52 1.20
C LEU A 229 10.64 11.85 1.31
N LEU A 230 11.54 10.88 1.18
CA LEU A 230 12.97 11.13 1.27
C LEU A 230 13.47 11.90 0.04
N PRO A 231 14.24 12.99 0.23
CA PRO A 231 14.88 13.72 -0.86
C PRO A 231 15.75 12.80 -1.72
N SER A 232 15.74 13.01 -3.03
CA SER A 232 16.69 12.36 -3.94
C SER A 232 18.12 12.76 -3.55
N GLY A 233 18.99 11.78 -3.32
CA GLY A 233 20.39 11.99 -2.91
C GLY A 233 20.66 12.01 -1.40
N GLY A 234 19.65 11.87 -0.54
CA GLY A 234 19.87 11.67 0.90
C GLY A 234 20.48 10.30 1.23
N ASN A 235 21.09 10.15 2.42
CA ASN A 235 21.54 8.84 2.93
C ASN A 235 20.31 7.97 3.26
N LYS A 236 19.84 7.23 2.25
CA LYS A 236 18.66 6.38 2.33
C LYS A 236 18.83 5.28 3.37
N ASP A 237 20.01 4.67 3.43
CA ASP A 237 20.29 3.55 4.33
C ASP A 237 20.14 3.94 5.79
N ASP A 238 20.66 5.12 6.17
CA ASP A 238 20.49 5.67 7.53
C ASP A 238 19.01 6.00 7.84
N ALA A 239 18.28 6.60 6.90
CA ALA A 239 16.88 6.92 7.09
C ALA A 239 15.99 5.67 7.20
N ILE A 240 16.27 4.65 6.39
CA ILE A 240 15.63 3.35 6.44
C ILE A 240 15.95 2.66 7.77
N GLY A 241 17.23 2.61 8.17
CA GLY A 241 17.69 2.03 9.43
C GLY A 241 16.96 2.62 10.63
N ARG A 242 16.98 3.94 10.80
CA ARG A 242 16.27 4.65 11.88
C ARG A 242 14.77 4.37 11.89
N HIS A 243 14.15 4.21 10.72
CA HIS A 243 12.73 3.86 10.66
C HIS A 243 12.49 2.41 11.10
N VAL A 244 13.29 1.47 10.60
CA VAL A 244 13.17 0.04 10.92
C VAL A 244 13.37 -0.19 12.41
N GLU A 245 14.40 0.42 13.01
CA GLU A 245 14.64 0.41 14.46
C GLU A 245 13.41 0.92 15.21
N ARG A 246 12.85 2.06 14.79
CA ARG A 246 11.65 2.62 15.40
C ARG A 246 10.44 1.68 15.30
N VAL A 247 10.27 0.97 14.18
CA VAL A 247 9.18 -0.01 14.02
C VAL A 247 9.34 -1.16 15.02
N ILE A 248 10.56 -1.66 15.18
CA ILE A 248 10.85 -2.74 16.15
C ILE A 248 10.56 -2.24 17.56
N LEU A 249 11.07 -1.06 17.92
CA LEU A 249 10.82 -0.45 19.23
C LEU A 249 9.33 -0.22 19.50
N GLU A 250 8.52 0.18 18.50
CA GLU A 250 7.08 0.39 18.65
C GLU A 250 6.30 -0.92 18.87
N GLU A 251 6.84 -2.08 18.49
CA GLU A 251 6.18 -3.40 18.58
C GLU A 251 6.65 -4.24 19.76
N THR A 252 7.86 -3.96 20.26
CA THR A 252 8.42 -4.65 21.43
C THR A 252 7.98 -4.00 22.74
N VAL A 253 7.22 -2.91 22.67
CA VAL A 253 6.61 -2.23 23.82
C VAL A 253 5.65 -3.17 24.54
N ALA A 254 6.02 -3.58 25.74
CA ALA A 254 5.09 -4.24 26.64
C ALA A 254 3.90 -3.32 26.95
N LEU A 255 2.69 -3.91 27.05
CA LEU A 255 1.53 -3.14 27.49
C LEU A 255 1.82 -2.53 28.87
N LEU A 256 1.69 -1.21 28.94
CA LEU A 256 1.85 -0.48 30.19
C LEU A 256 0.71 -0.87 31.16
N PRO A 257 1.00 -1.17 32.44
CA PRO A 257 -0.03 -1.41 33.46
C PRO A 257 -0.72 -0.11 33.92
N ILE A 258 -0.46 1.01 33.23
CA ILE A 258 -0.97 2.34 33.52
C ILE A 258 -1.59 2.97 32.26
N SER A 259 -2.59 3.81 32.46
CA SER A 259 -3.27 4.58 31.40
C SER A 259 -3.00 6.07 31.52
N ALA A 260 -3.37 6.84 30.49
CA ALA A 260 -3.35 8.31 30.53
C ALA A 260 -4.10 8.88 31.75
N ALA A 261 -5.24 8.28 32.12
CA ALA A 261 -6.01 8.71 33.30
C ALA A 261 -5.21 8.56 34.59
N ASN A 262 -4.45 7.47 34.74
CA ASN A 262 -3.64 7.24 35.92
C ASN A 262 -2.47 8.22 36.01
N VAL A 263 -1.87 8.55 34.87
CA VAL A 263 -0.79 9.54 34.77
C VAL A 263 -1.31 10.94 35.11
N MET A 264 -2.45 11.35 34.53
CA MET A 264 -3.08 12.64 34.82
C MET A 264 -3.42 12.78 36.30
N GLU A 265 -4.03 11.75 36.89
CA GLU A 265 -4.36 11.72 38.32
C GLU A 265 -3.11 11.80 39.20
N ARG A 266 -2.11 10.95 38.93
CA ARG A 266 -0.91 10.82 39.77
C ARG A 266 0.02 12.03 39.69
N LEU A 267 0.17 12.62 38.50
CA LEU A 267 1.07 13.73 38.23
C LEU A 267 0.37 15.09 38.18
N GLN A 268 -0.96 15.12 38.37
CA GLN A 268 -1.79 16.33 38.26
C GLN A 268 -1.63 17.06 36.91
N LEU A 269 -1.44 16.30 35.83
CA LEU A 269 -1.27 16.85 34.49
C LEU A 269 -2.63 17.06 33.80
N PRO A 270 -2.85 18.20 33.12
CA PRO A 270 -4.00 18.34 32.23
C PRO A 270 -3.83 17.46 30.98
N PRO A 271 -4.93 17.11 30.29
CA PRO A 271 -4.85 16.40 29.02
C PRO A 271 -3.98 17.17 28.01
N GLY A 272 -3.01 16.49 27.39
CA GLY A 272 -2.13 17.11 26.40
C GLY A 272 -0.80 16.39 26.22
N GLU A 273 0.16 17.08 25.58
CA GLU A 273 1.47 16.54 25.23
C GLU A 273 2.28 16.05 26.44
N ALA A 274 2.16 16.72 27.59
CA ALA A 274 2.83 16.32 28.82
C ALA A 274 2.44 14.89 29.26
N VAL A 275 1.17 14.50 29.10
CA VAL A 275 0.69 13.15 29.41
C VAL A 275 1.31 12.12 28.47
N ALA A 276 1.43 12.45 27.18
CA ALA A 276 2.08 11.58 26.20
C ALA A 276 3.57 11.38 26.50
N THR A 277 4.28 12.46 26.88
CA THR A 277 5.69 12.39 27.30
C THR A 277 5.86 11.55 28.56
N ALA A 278 4.98 11.71 29.55
CA ALA A 278 5.00 10.91 30.78
C ALA A 278 4.74 9.41 30.49
N LEU A 279 3.82 9.07 29.59
CA LEU A 279 3.59 7.68 29.19
C LEU A 279 4.80 7.07 28.47
N ARG A 280 5.49 7.83 27.60
CA ARG A 280 6.75 7.38 26.98
C ARG A 280 7.85 7.15 28.02
N LEU A 281 7.96 8.02 29.02
CA LEU A 281 8.91 7.84 30.11
C LEU A 281 8.57 6.59 30.94
N ALA A 282 7.30 6.36 31.25
CA ALA A 282 6.85 5.16 31.95
C ALA A 282 7.22 3.88 31.19
N GLN A 283 7.16 3.93 29.86
CA GLN A 283 7.56 2.84 29.00
C GLN A 283 9.05 2.52 29.13
N VAL A 284 9.91 3.55 29.08
CA VAL A 284 11.36 3.39 29.32
C VAL A 284 11.62 2.80 30.71
N ILE A 285 10.93 3.27 31.74
CA ILE A 285 11.05 2.73 33.11
C ILE A 285 10.68 1.25 33.15
N GLN A 286 9.58 0.86 32.49
CA GLN A 286 9.14 -0.54 32.44
C GLN A 286 10.14 -1.44 31.70
N GLU A 287 10.71 -0.97 30.59
CA GLU A 287 11.72 -1.71 29.84
C GLU A 287 13.02 -1.93 30.64
N LEU A 288 13.38 -0.96 31.50
CA LEU A 288 14.55 -1.08 32.38
C LEU A 288 14.29 -1.99 33.60
N HIS A 289 13.04 -2.21 33.99
CA HIS A 289 12.67 -2.98 35.20
C HIS A 289 11.50 -3.96 34.93
N PRO A 290 11.65 -4.94 34.01
CA PRO A 290 10.53 -5.72 33.49
C PRO A 290 9.89 -6.72 34.48
N ALA A 291 10.62 -7.17 35.51
CA ALA A 291 10.18 -8.27 36.38
C ALA A 291 9.28 -7.83 37.57
N ASP A 292 9.29 -6.56 37.95
CA ASP A 292 8.79 -6.12 39.28
C ASP A 292 7.78 -4.96 39.24
N LEU A 293 7.38 -4.50 38.05
CA LEU A 293 6.55 -3.32 37.90
C LEU A 293 5.07 -3.64 37.74
N ASN A 294 4.36 -3.61 38.88
CA ASN A 294 2.91 -3.42 38.89
C ASN A 294 2.55 -1.94 38.67
N ARG A 295 1.25 -1.68 38.48
CA ARG A 295 0.70 -0.32 38.26
C ARG A 295 1.17 0.71 39.30
N ALA A 296 1.17 0.36 40.59
CA ALA A 296 1.48 1.29 41.66
C ALA A 296 2.96 1.67 41.66
N ASN A 297 3.85 0.67 41.60
CA ASN A 297 5.29 0.87 41.58
C ASN A 297 5.73 1.69 40.35
N LEU A 298 5.15 1.43 39.17
CA LEU A 298 5.45 2.18 37.96
C LEU A 298 5.02 3.66 38.08
N LEU A 299 3.86 3.95 38.66
CA LEU A 299 3.40 5.32 38.88
C LEU A 299 4.27 6.08 39.88
N GLU A 300 4.80 5.41 40.89
CA GLU A 300 5.73 6.01 41.85
C GLU A 300 7.06 6.36 41.19
N LEU A 301 7.69 5.41 40.50
CA LEU A 301 8.94 5.67 39.77
C LEU A 301 8.76 6.74 38.69
N LEU A 302 7.63 6.74 38.00
CA LEU A 302 7.31 7.77 37.02
C LEU A 302 7.21 9.15 37.66
N ALA A 303 6.56 9.26 38.83
CA ALA A 303 6.43 10.53 39.54
C ALA A 303 7.79 11.09 39.97
N ASP A 304 8.66 10.25 40.52
CA ASP A 304 10.02 10.63 40.90
C ASP A 304 10.82 11.10 39.67
N ALA A 305 10.85 10.29 38.60
CA ALA A 305 11.57 10.64 37.37
C ALA A 305 11.05 11.95 36.74
N TRP A 306 9.73 12.16 36.76
CA TRP A 306 9.08 13.36 36.23
C TRP A 306 9.47 14.63 36.99
N GLN A 307 9.51 14.58 38.32
CA GLN A 307 9.93 15.72 39.16
C GLN A 307 11.39 16.12 38.90
N HIS A 308 12.28 15.15 38.68
CA HIS A 308 13.67 15.41 38.35
C HIS A 308 13.86 16.04 36.96
N LEU A 309 12.99 15.77 36.00
CA LEU A 309 13.01 16.42 34.69
C LEU A 309 12.49 17.87 34.75
N GLY A 310 11.45 18.13 35.54
CA GLY A 310 10.86 19.48 35.68
C GLY A 310 11.75 20.51 36.39
N THR A 311 12.58 20.07 37.34
CA THR A 311 13.50 20.94 38.10
C THR A 311 14.64 21.49 37.22
N ARG A 312 15.03 20.78 36.16
CA ARG A 312 16.07 21.21 35.21
C ARG A 312 15.59 22.24 34.19
N SER A 313 14.30 22.22 33.82
CA SER A 313 13.73 23.18 32.85
C SER A 313 13.45 24.56 33.45
N SER A 314 13.45 24.70 34.78
CA SER A 314 13.23 25.98 35.48
C SER A 314 14.53 26.74 35.78
N SER A 315 15.68 26.18 35.37
CA SER A 315 17.03 26.71 35.67
C SER A 315 17.80 27.16 34.41
N CYS A 316 17.14 27.22 33.25
CA CYS A 316 17.70 27.69 31.98
C CYS A 316 16.95 28.94 31.49
#